data_AF-A0A2P4Q897-F1
#
_entry.id   AF-A0A2P4Q897-F1
#
_cell.length_a   1.000
_cell.length_b   1.000
_cell.length_c   1.000
_cell.angle_alpha   90.00
_cell.angle_beta   90.00
_cell.angle_gamma   90.00
#
_symmetry.space_group_name_H-M   'P 1'
#
loop_
_entity.id
_entity.type
_entity.pdbx_description
1 polymer ?
#
loop_
_entity_poly.entity_id
_entity_poly.type
_entity_poly.pdbx_seq_one_letter_code
_entity_poly.pdbx_strand_id
1 'polypeptide(L)'
;MIASATFLLIFLASYCNANDSRHIDLEFEDDTYTNYSEIPKLDDTRIYGPYATRDFYIVLIFGLSALLVNLLGSLYVIYRTYIQLRRVGKNNVPLSLRFPFYIALTDTFLSLVFTANLGYTIIRKLPWPNPACKIFGASVSTLFALNIFLVGLVALTTWSCVCREYYIEFGTYDYRLWGVTLVLSALFFFFSLDQSGQQKFWFVLQLDN
;
A
#
# COMPACT_ATOMS: atom_id res chain seq x y z
N MET A 1 2.03 5.17 12.02
CA MET A 1 1.41 6.48 11.68
C MET A 1 2.21 7.30 10.67
N ILE A 2 3.52 7.05 10.48
CA ILE A 2 4.33 7.76 9.47
C ILE A 2 3.98 7.31 8.03
N ALA A 3 3.65 6.02 7.81
CA ALA A 3 3.27 5.47 6.52
C ALA A 3 2.05 6.15 5.86
N SER A 4 0.96 6.36 6.59
CA SER A 4 -0.28 6.95 6.04
C SER A 4 -0.07 8.38 5.54
N ALA A 5 0.78 9.16 6.20
CA ALA A 5 1.09 10.54 5.80
C ALA A 5 2.05 10.58 4.59
N THR A 6 3.03 9.69 4.52
CA THR A 6 3.93 9.60 3.36
C THR A 6 3.20 9.10 2.12
N PHE A 7 2.27 8.15 2.26
CA PHE A 7 1.40 7.71 1.18
C PHE A 7 0.39 8.76 0.75
N LEU A 8 -0.21 9.51 1.68
CA LEU A 8 -1.04 10.67 1.35
C LEU A 8 -0.25 11.75 0.63
N LEU A 9 1.01 11.99 0.99
CA LEU A 9 1.88 12.94 0.28
C LEU A 9 2.27 12.45 -1.11
N ILE A 10 2.52 11.15 -1.29
CA ILE A 10 2.76 10.56 -2.61
C ILE A 10 1.48 10.63 -3.47
N PHE A 11 0.33 10.30 -2.89
CA PHE A 11 -0.97 10.43 -3.56
C PHE A 11 -1.27 11.88 -3.92
N LEU A 12 -1.13 12.82 -2.99
CA LEU A 12 -1.38 14.25 -3.22
C LEU A 12 -0.37 14.85 -4.20
N ALA A 13 0.91 14.48 -4.14
CA ALA A 13 1.90 14.90 -5.12
C ALA A 13 1.56 14.36 -6.53
N SER A 14 1.07 13.13 -6.61
CA SER A 14 0.65 12.54 -7.88
C SER A 14 -0.69 13.12 -8.38
N TYR A 15 -1.64 13.42 -7.49
CA TYR A 15 -2.92 14.09 -7.82
C TYR A 15 -2.70 15.54 -8.25
N CYS A 16 -1.80 16.27 -7.59
CA CYS A 16 -1.40 17.62 -7.99
C CYS A 16 -0.69 17.62 -9.35
N ASN A 17 0.07 16.56 -9.67
CA ASN A 17 0.71 16.40 -10.99
C ASN A 17 -0.26 15.88 -12.07
N ALA A 18 -1.34 15.19 -11.68
CA ALA A 18 -2.38 14.70 -12.58
C ALA A 18 -3.35 15.81 -13.02
N ASN A 19 -3.39 16.96 -12.34
CA ASN A 19 -4.29 18.05 -12.71
C ASN A 19 -3.85 18.82 -13.99
N ASP A 20 -2.68 18.50 -14.56
CA ASP A 20 -2.34 18.91 -15.94
C ASP A 20 -3.03 17.96 -16.95
N SER A 21 -4.31 18.27 -17.17
CA SER A 21 -5.32 17.43 -17.84
C SER A 21 -5.12 17.20 -19.34
N ARG A 22 -3.93 17.48 -19.92
CA ARG A 22 -3.70 17.29 -21.37
C ARG A 22 -3.11 15.94 -21.77
N HIS A 23 -2.80 15.09 -20.81
CA HIS A 23 -2.09 13.84 -21.07
C HIS A 23 -2.80 12.61 -20.47
N ILE A 24 -4.04 12.75 -20.01
CA ILE A 24 -4.83 11.67 -19.38
C ILE A 24 -5.47 10.75 -20.42
N ASP A 25 -5.56 11.18 -21.69
CA ASP A 25 -6.34 10.50 -22.74
C ASP A 25 -5.58 9.43 -23.54
N LEU A 26 -4.41 8.96 -23.07
CA LEU A 26 -3.94 7.65 -23.50
C LEU A 26 -4.56 6.63 -22.56
N GLU A 27 -5.88 6.42 -22.72
CA GLU A 27 -6.49 5.15 -22.35
C GLU A 27 -5.57 4.07 -22.91
N PHE A 28 -4.91 3.34 -22.01
CA PHE A 28 -4.14 2.17 -22.37
C PHE A 28 -5.16 1.09 -22.71
N GLU A 29 -5.79 1.23 -23.89
CA GLU A 29 -6.76 0.30 -24.44
C GLU A 29 -5.99 -1.00 -24.73
N ASP A 30 -6.13 -1.94 -23.78
CA ASP A 30 -5.45 -3.23 -23.62
C ASP A 30 -5.54 -4.12 -24.87
N ASP A 31 -6.41 -3.77 -25.82
CA ASP A 31 -6.72 -4.57 -27.00
C ASP A 31 -5.75 -4.33 -28.17
N THR A 32 -4.86 -3.33 -28.11
CA THR A 32 -4.05 -2.93 -29.28
C THR A 32 -2.61 -3.42 -29.28
N TYR A 33 -2.05 -3.84 -28.13
CA TYR A 33 -0.61 -4.13 -28.03
C TYR A 33 -0.32 -5.59 -27.65
N THR A 34 -0.23 -6.45 -28.67
CA THR A 34 0.20 -7.85 -28.51
C THR A 34 1.70 -8.03 -28.22
N ASN A 35 2.51 -6.96 -28.28
CA ASN A 35 3.95 -7.02 -28.16
C ASN A 35 4.51 -5.94 -27.20
N TYR A 36 5.03 -6.37 -26.03
CA TYR A 36 5.56 -5.50 -24.96
C TYR A 36 6.71 -4.58 -25.39
N SER A 37 7.34 -4.86 -26.53
CA SER A 37 8.43 -4.05 -27.09
C SER A 37 7.98 -2.76 -27.78
N GLU A 38 6.69 -2.62 -28.08
CA GLU A 38 6.13 -1.45 -28.78
C GLU A 38 5.57 -0.39 -27.82
N ILE A 39 5.47 -0.71 -26.53
CA ILE A 39 4.94 0.19 -25.52
C ILE A 39 5.97 1.30 -25.25
N PRO A 40 5.58 2.58 -25.37
CA PRO A 40 6.49 3.69 -25.10
C PRO A 40 6.88 3.73 -23.62
N LYS A 41 8.18 3.91 -23.38
CA LYS A 41 8.72 3.96 -22.01
C LYS A 41 8.20 5.21 -21.29
N LEU A 42 7.99 5.08 -19.99
CA LEU A 42 7.45 6.16 -19.16
C LEU A 42 8.35 7.40 -19.09
N ASP A 43 9.63 7.25 -19.40
CA ASP A 43 10.61 8.34 -19.44
C ASP A 43 10.77 8.96 -20.83
N ASP A 44 9.99 8.52 -21.83
CA ASP A 44 10.11 8.98 -23.21
C ASP A 44 9.57 10.39 -23.39
N THR A 45 10.49 11.33 -23.56
CA THR A 45 10.19 12.76 -23.76
C THR A 45 9.51 13.06 -25.08
N ARG A 46 9.56 12.14 -26.06
CA ARG A 46 8.89 12.33 -27.36
C ARG A 46 7.38 12.24 -27.24
N ILE A 47 6.88 11.45 -26.29
CA ILE A 47 5.46 11.15 -26.13
C ILE A 47 4.88 11.93 -24.94
N TYR A 48 5.61 11.97 -23.83
CA TYR A 48 5.16 12.59 -22.59
C TYR A 48 5.72 14.00 -22.35
N GLY A 49 6.46 14.55 -23.32
CA GLY A 49 6.99 15.92 -23.28
C GLY A 49 8.37 16.05 -22.60
N PRO A 50 8.98 17.24 -22.64
CA PRO A 50 10.38 17.45 -22.28
C PRO A 50 10.69 17.23 -20.78
N TYR A 51 9.67 17.19 -19.92
CA TYR A 51 9.83 17.03 -18.47
C TYR A 51 9.54 15.61 -17.97
N ALA A 52 9.06 14.70 -18.84
CA ALA A 52 8.61 13.36 -18.46
C ALA A 52 9.67 12.53 -17.71
N THR A 53 10.91 12.54 -18.20
CA THR A 53 12.03 11.84 -17.55
C THR A 53 12.27 12.35 -16.13
N ARG A 54 12.25 13.68 -15.95
CA ARG A 54 12.52 14.31 -14.65
C ARG A 54 11.41 13.95 -13.66
N ASP A 55 10.17 14.09 -14.09
CA ASP A 55 9.01 13.88 -13.22
C ASP A 55 8.89 12.39 -12.83
N PHE A 56 9.19 11.48 -13.77
CA PHE A 56 9.31 10.04 -13.51
C PHE A 56 10.34 9.72 -12.40
N TYR A 57 11.55 10.27 -12.51
CA TYR A 57 12.60 10.02 -11.53
C TYR A 57 12.30 10.65 -10.17
N ILE A 58 11.78 11.89 -10.12
CA ILE A 58 11.42 12.56 -8.87
C ILE A 58 10.41 11.73 -8.10
N VAL A 59 9.33 11.30 -8.77
CA VAL A 59 8.24 10.55 -8.15
C VAL A 59 8.72 9.18 -7.65
N LEU A 60 9.48 8.44 -8.47
CA LEU A 60 9.94 7.10 -8.08
C LEU A 60 11.04 7.11 -7.02
N ILE A 61 12.03 8.00 -7.12
CA ILE A 61 13.10 8.09 -6.12
C ILE A 61 12.52 8.53 -4.78
N PHE A 62 11.63 9.53 -4.78
CA PHE A 62 10.99 9.98 -3.55
C PHE A 62 10.13 8.86 -2.94
N GLY A 63 9.32 8.18 -3.75
CA GLY A 63 8.50 7.05 -3.33
C GLY A 63 9.32 5.91 -2.71
N LEU A 64 10.38 5.46 -3.39
CA LEU A 64 11.27 4.40 -2.89
C LEU A 64 11.99 4.80 -1.60
N SER A 65 12.43 6.06 -1.48
CA SER A 65 13.07 6.54 -0.26
C SER A 65 12.12 6.53 0.95
N ALA A 66 10.87 6.96 0.75
CA ALA A 66 9.84 6.93 1.77
C ALA A 66 9.51 5.49 2.20
N LEU A 67 9.43 4.55 1.25
CA LEU A 67 9.21 3.14 1.54
C LEU A 67 10.35 2.51 2.31
N LEU A 68 11.59 2.86 2.00
CA LEU A 68 12.75 2.35 2.72
C LEU A 68 12.76 2.82 4.19
N VAL A 69 12.46 4.10 4.42
CA VAL A 69 12.31 4.64 5.78
C VAL A 69 11.17 3.95 6.52
N ASN A 70 10.04 3.70 5.83
CA ASN A 70 8.91 2.99 6.41
C ASN A 70 9.24 1.53 6.77
N LEU A 71 9.99 0.84 5.91
CA LEU A 71 10.44 -0.52 6.14
C LEU A 71 11.37 -0.58 7.36
N LEU A 72 12.35 0.32 7.45
CA LEU A 72 13.25 0.39 8.60
C LEU A 72 12.52 0.74 9.90
N GLY A 73 11.57 1.67 9.84
CA GLY A 73 10.73 2.05 10.98
C GLY A 73 9.87 0.90 11.49
N SER A 74 9.19 0.20 10.58
CA SER A 74 8.34 -0.95 10.94
C SER A 74 9.17 -2.13 11.47
N LEU A 75 10.32 -2.44 10.86
CA LEU A 75 11.26 -3.45 11.37
C LEU A 75 11.78 -3.11 12.77
N TYR A 76 12.08 -1.84 13.04
CA TYR A 76 12.50 -1.39 14.37
C TYR A 76 11.41 -1.63 15.43
N VAL A 77 10.14 -1.35 15.11
CA VAL A 77 9.01 -1.59 16.02
C VAL A 77 8.83 -3.09 16.27
N ILE A 78 8.93 -3.93 15.24
CA ILE A 78 8.89 -5.39 15.35
C ILE A 78 10.02 -5.88 16.26
N TYR A 79 11.26 -5.44 16.02
CA TYR A 79 12.42 -5.81 16.82
C TYR A 79 12.29 -5.40 18.29
N ARG A 80 11.88 -4.16 18.56
CA ARG A 80 11.63 -3.65 19.92
C ARG A 80 10.56 -4.47 20.63
N THR A 81 9.49 -4.79 19.94
CA THR A 81 8.38 -5.58 20.50
C THR A 81 8.81 -7.01 20.79
N TYR A 82 9.60 -7.62 19.89
CA TYR A 82 10.18 -8.95 20.09
C TYR A 82 11.10 -9.02 21.31
N ILE A 83 11.98 -8.03 21.50
CA ILE A 83 12.83 -7.96 22.70
C ILE A 83 11.99 -7.80 23.97
N GLN A 84 10.99 -6.92 23.95
CA GLN A 84 10.12 -6.68 25.09
C GLN A 84 9.36 -7.97 25.47
N LEU A 85 8.88 -8.70 24.47
CA LEU A 85 8.23 -9.98 24.65
C LEU A 85 9.16 -11.01 25.31
N ARG A 86 10.40 -11.10 24.82
CA ARG A 86 11.43 -12.00 25.36
C ARG A 86 11.80 -11.67 26.81
N ARG A 87 11.78 -10.39 27.19
CA ARG A 87 12.10 -9.93 28.57
C ARG A 87 10.97 -10.17 29.56
N VAL A 88 9.71 -10.03 29.13
CA VAL A 88 8.54 -10.10 30.04
C VAL A 88 8.16 -11.54 30.35
N GLY A 89 8.54 -12.53 29.52
CA GLY A 89 8.51 -13.95 29.88
C GLY A 89 7.13 -14.49 30.31
N LYS A 90 6.02 -13.87 29.85
CA LYS A 90 4.66 -14.27 30.21
C LYS A 90 3.87 -14.73 28.98
N ASN A 91 3.15 -15.84 29.17
CA ASN A 91 2.29 -16.46 28.16
C ASN A 91 1.17 -15.55 27.62
N ASN A 92 0.86 -14.43 28.30
CA ASN A 92 -0.16 -13.47 27.88
C ASN A 92 0.46 -12.07 27.74
N VAL A 93 0.85 -11.73 26.51
CA VAL A 93 1.33 -10.39 26.13
C VAL A 93 0.20 -9.38 26.31
N PRO A 94 0.41 -8.20 26.93
CA PRO A 94 -0.63 -7.20 27.07
C PRO A 94 -1.10 -6.67 25.72
N LEU A 95 -2.41 -6.41 25.61
CA LEU A 95 -3.09 -5.95 24.40
C LEU A 95 -2.41 -4.71 23.76
N SER A 96 -1.93 -3.79 24.60
CA SER A 96 -1.22 -2.57 24.20
C SER A 96 0.10 -2.80 23.46
N LEU A 97 0.72 -3.99 23.61
CA LEU A 97 1.95 -4.35 22.92
C LEU A 97 1.68 -5.09 21.60
N ARG A 98 0.55 -5.79 21.49
CA ARG A 98 0.19 -6.59 20.32
C ARG A 98 -0.28 -5.72 19.15
N PHE A 99 -1.04 -4.66 19.44
CA PHE A 99 -1.56 -3.78 18.40
C PHE A 99 -0.47 -3.07 17.58
N PRO A 100 0.56 -2.44 18.19
CA PRO A 100 1.66 -1.85 17.43
C PRO A 100 2.44 -2.90 16.63
N PHE A 101 2.55 -4.12 17.13
CA PHE A 101 3.19 -5.23 16.42
C PHE A 101 2.42 -5.65 15.17
N TYR A 102 1.10 -5.82 15.27
CA TYR A 102 0.27 -6.17 14.11
C TYR A 102 0.29 -5.08 13.04
N ILE A 103 0.21 -3.81 13.44
CA ILE A 103 0.31 -2.67 12.53
C ILE A 103 1.69 -2.67 11.84
N ALA A 104 2.77 -2.86 12.59
CA ALA A 104 4.11 -2.88 12.01
C ALA A 104 4.27 -4.06 11.03
N LEU A 105 3.75 -5.24 11.34
CA LEU A 105 3.81 -6.42 10.48
C LEU A 105 3.11 -6.19 9.13
N THR A 106 1.89 -5.64 9.16
CA THR A 106 1.11 -5.36 7.94
C THR A 106 1.72 -4.23 7.12
N ASP A 107 2.35 -3.25 7.78
CA ASP A 107 3.05 -2.13 7.14
C ASP A 107 4.37 -2.57 6.48
N THR A 108 5.11 -3.50 7.10
CA THR A 108 6.29 -4.13 6.49
C THR A 108 5.90 -4.91 5.23
N PHE A 109 4.81 -5.68 5.28
CA PHE A 109 4.33 -6.44 4.12
C PHE A 109 3.86 -5.51 2.98
N LEU A 110 3.08 -4.46 3.31
CA LEU A 110 2.69 -3.42 2.36
C LEU A 110 3.92 -2.78 1.70
N SER A 111 4.91 -2.39 2.51
CA SER A 111 6.14 -1.74 2.02
C SER A 111 6.93 -2.65 1.08
N LEU A 112 7.00 -3.96 1.36
CA LEU A 112 7.66 -4.93 0.48
C LEU A 112 6.96 -5.06 -0.87
N VAL A 113 5.63 -5.26 -0.87
CA VAL A 113 4.86 -5.40 -2.11
C VAL A 113 4.92 -4.13 -2.95
N PHE A 114 4.82 -2.96 -2.31
CA PHE A 114 4.89 -1.69 -3.02
C PHE A 114 6.30 -1.38 -3.55
N THR A 115 7.33 -1.78 -2.81
CA THR A 115 8.72 -1.68 -3.28
C THR A 115 8.98 -2.60 -4.47
N ALA A 116 8.42 -3.81 -4.48
CA ALA A 116 8.52 -4.71 -5.64
C ALA A 116 7.82 -4.12 -6.87
N ASN A 117 6.66 -3.47 -6.67
CA ASN A 117 5.93 -2.80 -7.73
C ASN A 117 6.75 -1.64 -8.34
N LEU A 118 7.20 -0.68 -7.53
CA LEU A 118 8.00 0.45 -8.01
C LEU A 118 9.38 0.02 -8.51
N GLY A 119 9.97 -1.01 -7.91
CA GLY A 119 11.25 -1.61 -8.31
C GLY A 119 11.21 -2.22 -9.70
N TYR A 120 10.08 -2.84 -10.08
CA TYR A 120 9.90 -3.30 -11.46
C TYR A 120 9.81 -2.12 -12.43
N THR A 121 8.99 -1.11 -12.09
CA THR A 121 8.77 0.08 -12.93
C THR A 121 10.06 0.87 -13.16
N ILE A 122 10.93 1.01 -12.16
CA ILE A 122 12.19 1.75 -12.33
C ILE A 122 13.21 1.00 -13.21
N ILE A 123 13.26 -0.34 -13.13
CA ILE A 123 14.20 -1.17 -13.91
C ILE A 123 13.73 -1.29 -15.36
N ARG A 124 12.45 -1.59 -15.57
CA ARG A 124 11.90 -1.83 -16.91
C ARG A 124 11.44 -0.55 -17.58
N LYS A 125 11.27 0.55 -16.84
CA LYS A 125 10.67 1.82 -17.31
C LYS A 125 9.26 1.66 -17.86
N LEU A 126 8.62 0.55 -17.50
CA LEU A 126 7.28 0.15 -17.89
C LEU A 126 6.58 -0.46 -16.67
N PRO A 127 5.26 -0.29 -16.56
CA PRO A 127 4.46 -1.03 -15.60
C PRO A 127 4.41 -2.54 -15.93
N TRP A 128 3.91 -3.34 -14.99
CA TRP A 128 3.78 -4.79 -15.18
C TRP A 128 2.86 -5.15 -16.36
N PRO A 129 3.20 -6.17 -17.16
CA PRO A 129 2.38 -7.35 -17.35
C PRO A 129 0.86 -7.33 -17.14
N ASN A 130 -0.06 -7.03 -18.06
CA ASN A 130 -1.42 -7.57 -17.88
C ASN A 130 -1.35 -9.11 -18.09
N PRO A 131 -1.86 -9.99 -17.20
CA PRO A 131 -2.76 -9.76 -16.06
C PRO A 131 -2.10 -9.51 -14.68
N ALA A 132 -0.78 -9.67 -14.57
CA ALA A 132 -0.04 -9.48 -13.31
C ALA A 132 -0.22 -8.08 -12.71
N CYS A 133 -0.35 -7.05 -13.55
CA CYS A 133 -0.60 -5.65 -13.18
C CYS A 133 -1.87 -5.50 -12.34
N LYS A 134 -2.99 -6.09 -12.77
CA LYS A 134 -4.27 -6.02 -12.04
C LYS A 134 -4.15 -6.67 -10.67
N ILE A 135 -3.48 -7.81 -10.60
CA ILE A 135 -3.23 -8.53 -9.34
C ILE A 135 -2.37 -7.69 -8.40
N PHE A 136 -1.28 -7.08 -8.88
CA PHE A 136 -0.42 -6.23 -8.06
C PHE A 136 -1.15 -4.96 -7.60
N GLY A 137 -1.89 -4.27 -8.46
CA GLY A 137 -2.69 -3.10 -8.10
C GLY A 137 -3.77 -3.40 -7.05
N ALA A 138 -4.52 -4.49 -7.26
CA ALA A 138 -5.52 -4.95 -6.30
C ALA A 138 -4.88 -5.40 -4.97
N SER A 139 -3.73 -6.07 -5.02
CA SER A 139 -3.01 -6.51 -3.81
C SER A 139 -2.54 -5.33 -2.97
N VAL A 140 -1.97 -4.30 -3.58
CA VAL A 140 -1.54 -3.07 -2.90
C VAL A 140 -2.74 -2.36 -2.27
N SER A 141 -3.80 -2.14 -3.05
CA SER A 141 -5.02 -1.47 -2.58
C SER A 141 -5.66 -2.22 -1.40
N THR A 142 -5.65 -3.54 -1.47
CA THR A 142 -6.15 -4.41 -0.39
C THR A 142 -5.29 -4.35 0.87
N LEU A 143 -3.96 -4.32 0.72
CA LEU A 143 -3.06 -4.18 1.86
C LEU A 143 -3.19 -2.80 2.52
N PHE A 144 -3.48 -1.75 1.75
CA PHE A 144 -3.86 -0.45 2.31
C PHE A 144 -5.16 -0.53 3.11
N ALA A 145 -6.21 -1.11 2.52
CA ALA A 145 -7.48 -1.30 3.21
C ALA A 145 -7.34 -2.12 4.49
N LEU A 146 -6.54 -3.20 4.45
CA LEU A 146 -6.21 -4.03 5.60
C LEU A 146 -5.57 -3.20 6.72
N ASN A 147 -4.57 -2.37 6.40
CA ASN A 147 -3.93 -1.49 7.39
C ASN A 147 -4.93 -0.49 8.00
N ILE A 148 -5.81 0.11 7.19
CA ILE A 148 -6.83 1.06 7.65
C ILE A 148 -7.85 0.36 8.56
N PHE A 149 -8.38 -0.80 8.17
CA PHE A 149 -9.33 -1.56 8.97
C PHE A 149 -8.71 -2.03 10.28
N LEU A 150 -7.46 -2.47 10.26
CA LEU A 150 -6.74 -2.90 11.46
C LEU A 150 -6.54 -1.74 12.43
N VAL A 151 -6.11 -0.56 11.95
CA VAL A 151 -6.02 0.65 12.77
C VAL A 151 -7.39 1.09 13.30
N GLY A 152 -8.43 1.03 12.47
CA GLY A 152 -9.81 1.36 12.86
C GLY A 152 -10.33 0.45 13.97
N LEU A 153 -10.13 -0.86 13.87
CA LEU A 153 -10.51 -1.80 14.93
C LEU A 153 -9.69 -1.59 16.21
N VAL A 154 -8.39 -1.34 16.11
CA VAL A 154 -7.57 -0.98 17.28
C VAL A 154 -8.10 0.29 17.97
N ALA A 155 -8.51 1.30 17.20
CA ALA A 155 -9.10 2.51 17.76
C ALA A 155 -10.45 2.25 18.44
N LEU A 156 -11.35 1.49 17.81
CA LEU A 156 -12.66 1.13 18.37
C LEU A 156 -12.54 0.31 19.66
N THR A 157 -11.58 -0.59 19.71
CA THR A 157 -11.35 -1.46 20.86
C THR A 157 -10.72 -0.69 22.02
N THR A 158 -9.80 0.23 21.73
CA THR A 158 -9.27 1.18 22.71
C THR A 158 -10.37 2.10 23.26
N TRP A 159 -11.22 2.65 22.39
CA TRP A 159 -12.37 3.45 22.80
C TRP A 159 -13.33 2.67 23.71
N SER A 160 -13.65 1.43 23.35
CA SER A 160 -14.52 0.57 24.16
C SER A 160 -13.91 0.25 25.53
N CYS A 161 -12.59 0.02 25.58
CA CYS A 161 -11.88 -0.22 26.83
C CYS A 161 -11.83 1.02 27.74
N VAL A 162 -11.65 2.21 27.17
CA VAL A 162 -11.49 3.45 27.94
C VAL A 162 -12.83 4.04 28.36
N CYS A 163 -13.80 4.12 27.44
CA CYS A 163 -15.06 4.82 27.69
C CYS A 163 -16.18 3.91 28.22
N ARG A 164 -16.11 2.60 27.96
CA ARG A 164 -17.13 1.64 28.39
C ARG A 164 -16.61 0.59 29.38
N GLU A 165 -15.32 0.64 29.72
CA GLU A 165 -14.63 -0.35 30.57
C GLU A 165 -14.86 -1.81 30.11
N TYR A 166 -15.19 -1.99 28.82
CA TYR A 166 -15.52 -3.28 28.25
C TYR A 166 -14.28 -3.90 27.62
N TYR A 167 -13.77 -4.95 28.24
CA TYR A 167 -12.61 -5.69 27.75
C TYR A 167 -13.05 -6.71 26.70
N ILE A 168 -12.75 -6.44 25.44
CA ILE A 168 -13.01 -7.38 24.34
C ILE A 168 -11.90 -8.43 24.33
N GLU A 169 -12.24 -9.68 24.60
CA GLU A 169 -11.32 -10.80 24.44
C GLU A 169 -11.28 -11.26 22.98
N PHE A 170 -10.14 -11.06 22.30
CA PHE A 170 -9.96 -11.45 20.89
C PHE A 170 -9.57 -12.93 20.71
N GLY A 171 -9.43 -13.69 21.80
CA GLY A 171 -9.03 -15.10 21.84
C GLY A 171 -7.52 -15.32 22.01
N THR A 172 -7.09 -16.57 22.15
CA THR A 172 -5.70 -16.96 22.50
C THR A 172 -4.62 -16.43 21.55
N TYR A 173 -4.99 -16.14 20.29
CA TYR A 173 -4.12 -15.55 19.25
C TYR A 173 -4.74 -14.34 18.55
N ASP A 174 -5.72 -13.70 19.18
CA ASP A 174 -6.47 -12.59 18.58
C ASP A 174 -7.10 -12.96 17.21
N TYR A 175 -7.43 -14.25 17.01
CA TYR A 175 -7.90 -14.80 15.72
C TYR A 175 -9.21 -14.16 15.26
N ARG A 176 -10.04 -13.67 16.19
CA ARG A 176 -11.29 -12.96 15.85
C ARG A 176 -11.00 -11.60 15.23
N LEU A 177 -9.98 -10.89 15.72
CA LEU A 177 -9.54 -9.61 15.17
C LEU A 177 -9.03 -9.81 13.73
N TRP A 178 -8.11 -10.77 13.56
CA TRP A 178 -7.54 -11.11 12.26
C TRP A 178 -8.57 -11.64 11.27
N GLY A 179 -9.53 -12.45 11.74
CA GLY A 179 -10.61 -12.95 10.90
C GLY A 179 -11.45 -11.81 10.31
N VAL A 180 -11.88 -10.85 11.14
CA VAL A 180 -12.68 -9.71 10.66
C VAL A 180 -11.90 -8.81 9.71
N THR A 181 -10.64 -8.47 10.02
CA THR A 181 -9.81 -7.63 9.13
C THR A 181 -9.54 -8.32 7.80
N LEU A 182 -9.22 -9.61 7.82
CA LEU A 182 -8.93 -10.37 6.59
C LEU A 182 -10.17 -10.52 5.73
N VAL A 183 -11.34 -10.79 6.30
CA VAL A 183 -12.60 -10.88 5.55
C VAL A 183 -12.94 -9.55 4.89
N LEU A 184 -12.88 -8.43 5.63
CA LEU A 184 -13.13 -7.11 5.06
C LEU A 184 -12.14 -6.76 3.95
N SER A 185 -10.86 -7.07 4.15
CA SER A 185 -9.84 -6.86 3.11
C SER A 185 -10.06 -7.76 1.89
N ALA A 186 -10.48 -9.00 2.06
CA ALA A 186 -10.77 -9.90 0.95
C ALA A 186 -11.96 -9.42 0.11
N LEU A 187 -13.03 -8.93 0.75
CA LEU A 187 -14.15 -8.31 0.04
C LEU A 187 -13.69 -7.09 -0.77
N PHE A 188 -12.82 -6.26 -0.17
CA PHE A 188 -12.22 -5.12 -0.85
C PHE A 188 -11.31 -5.52 -2.01
N PHE A 189 -10.62 -6.67 -1.92
CA PHE A 189 -9.80 -7.20 -3.01
C PHE A 189 -10.63 -7.57 -4.24
N PHE A 190 -11.74 -8.27 -4.05
CA PHE A 190 -12.64 -8.62 -5.17
C PHE A 190 -13.22 -7.36 -5.83
N PHE A 191 -13.64 -6.39 -5.02
CA PHE A 191 -14.08 -5.10 -5.54
C PHE A 191 -12.97 -4.35 -6.30
N SER A 192 -11.74 -4.38 -5.77
CA SER A 192 -10.59 -3.74 -6.40
C SER A 192 -10.17 -4.42 -7.71
N LEU A 193 -10.38 -5.73 -7.87
CA LEU A 193 -10.07 -6.43 -9.11
C LEU A 193 -10.95 -5.92 -10.26
N ASP A 194 -12.25 -5.74 -10.00
CA ASP A 194 -13.22 -5.29 -11.00
C ASP A 194 -13.02 -3.82 -11.41
N GLN A 195 -12.50 -2.97 -10.49
CA GLN A 195 -12.26 -1.53 -10.72
C GLN A 195 -10.77 -1.14 -10.83
N SER A 196 -9.88 -2.12 -11.00
CA SER A 196 -8.44 -1.84 -11.13
C SER A 196 -8.09 -1.40 -12.56
N GLY A 197 -7.85 -0.09 -12.72
CA GLY A 197 -7.41 0.54 -13.97
C GLY A 197 -5.91 0.90 -13.97
N GLN A 198 -5.38 1.19 -15.16
CA GLN A 198 -3.99 1.64 -15.34
C GLN A 198 -3.84 3.14 -15.08
N GLN A 199 -3.02 3.56 -14.09
CA GLN A 199 -2.60 4.96 -13.93
C GLN A 199 -1.18 5.17 -14.46
N LYS A 200 -0.86 6.41 -14.88
CA LYS A 200 0.41 6.74 -15.57
C LYS A 200 1.67 6.13 -14.97
N PHE A 201 1.84 6.21 -13.65
CA PHE A 201 3.09 5.83 -12.96
C PHE A 201 3.00 4.54 -12.13
N TRP A 202 1.80 4.00 -11.91
CA TRP A 202 1.54 2.82 -11.08
C TRP A 202 0.09 2.34 -11.20
N PHE A 203 -0.25 1.19 -10.61
CA PHE A 203 -1.62 0.69 -10.53
C PHE A 203 -2.24 1.01 -9.18
N VAL A 204 -3.33 1.76 -9.21
CA VAL A 204 -4.14 2.14 -8.05
C VAL A 204 -5.61 2.08 -8.47
N LEU A 205 -6.49 1.77 -7.52
CA LEU A 205 -7.94 1.74 -7.69
C LEU A 205 -8.43 3.04 -8.36
N GLN A 206 -9.11 2.92 -9.49
CA GLN A 206 -9.62 4.03 -10.27
C GLN A 206 -11.12 4.13 -9.98
N LEU A 207 -11.53 5.17 -9.25
CA LEU A 207 -12.94 5.48 -9.04
C LEU A 207 -13.39 6.24 -10.29
N ASP A 208 -14.07 5.55 -11.21
CA ASP A 208 -14.74 6.20 -12.32
C ASP A 208 -15.79 7.17 -11.76
N ASN A 209 -15.70 8.43 -12.17
CA ASN A 209 -16.63 9.50 -11.82
C ASN A 209 -17.29 10.04 -13.09
#